data_AF-A0A4Y2TDN4-F1
#
_entry.id   AF-A0A4Y2TDN4-F1
#
_cell.length_a   1.000
_cell.length_b   1.000
_cell.length_c   1.000
_cell.angle_alpha   90.00
_cell.angle_beta   90.00
_cell.angle_gamma   90.00
#
_symmetry.space_group_name_H-M   'P 1'
#
loop_
_entity.id
_entity.type
_entity.pdbx_description
1 polymer ?
#
loop_
_entity_poly.entity_id
_entity_poly.type
_entity_poly.pdbx_seq_one_letter_code
_entity_poly.pdbx_strand_id
1 'polypeptide(L)'
;MDEMSIRQQAEFDGKEVHGLINLGFDEIDDDSLPLAKEAFVLLLVCINSHWKLPIGYFLSNGLSSTQKQTFIKHCLSLLHQNNVNVVSLTFDGLSNNFSMAKQLGCNFDDVNSLKTCFPHPSDSNQEIAVFPDPPHMLKLVRNTFGEKRCLFSSEIIDWKYVEALHKLQESEGVHLGNKLRGGHIKFSKQKMKVKLAAQLFSSSVADAIDYCHNKLKLQDFIWSEATVEF
;
A
#
# COMPACT_ATOMS: atom_id res chain seq x y z
N MET A 1 -2.18 7.85 -6.87
CA MET A 1 -3.28 7.19 -7.61
C MET A 1 -3.83 6.07 -6.75
N ASP A 2 -5.12 5.77 -6.88
CA ASP A 2 -5.74 4.62 -6.19
C ASP A 2 -7.01 4.17 -6.93
N GLU A 3 -7.46 2.95 -6.64
CA GLU A 3 -8.71 2.38 -7.15
C GLU A 3 -9.71 2.24 -6.00
N MET A 4 -10.92 2.75 -6.20
CA MET A 4 -11.99 2.66 -5.21
C MET A 4 -13.12 1.80 -5.77
N SER A 5 -13.50 0.73 -5.05
CA SER A 5 -14.68 -0.04 -5.42
C SER A 5 -15.94 0.81 -5.33
N ILE A 6 -16.79 0.73 -6.35
CA ILE A 6 -18.07 1.42 -6.42
C ILE A 6 -19.21 0.40 -6.46
N ARG A 7 -20.42 0.86 -6.15
CA ARG A 7 -21.62 0.04 -6.32
C ARG A 7 -21.87 -0.17 -7.80
N GLN A 8 -21.91 -1.44 -8.22
CA GLN A 8 -22.28 -1.81 -9.59
C GLN A 8 -23.78 -1.58 -9.79
N GLN A 9 -24.14 -0.46 -10.41
CA GLN A 9 -25.52 -0.10 -10.68
C GLN A 9 -25.55 0.93 -11.81
N ALA A 10 -26.48 0.76 -12.76
CA ALA A 10 -26.82 1.78 -13.73
C ALA A 10 -27.94 2.66 -13.18
N GLU A 11 -27.81 3.98 -13.29
CA GLU A 11 -28.83 4.94 -12.87
C GLU A 11 -29.03 5.99 -13.97
N PHE A 12 -30.29 6.29 -14.31
CA PHE A 12 -30.64 7.35 -15.26
C PHE A 12 -31.01 8.61 -14.48
N ASP A 13 -30.33 9.72 -14.73
CA ASP A 13 -30.54 10.98 -14.01
C ASP A 13 -31.59 11.90 -14.66
N GLY A 14 -32.24 11.44 -15.73
CA GLY A 14 -33.14 12.22 -16.56
C GLY A 14 -32.51 12.79 -17.84
N LYS A 15 -31.19 12.70 -17.97
CA LYS A 15 -30.43 13.12 -19.16
C LYS A 15 -29.60 11.98 -19.73
N GLU A 16 -28.80 11.32 -18.90
CA GLU A 16 -27.87 10.27 -19.33
C GLU A 16 -27.85 9.10 -18.34
N VAL A 17 -27.34 7.95 -18.80
CA VAL A 17 -27.18 6.75 -17.98
C VAL A 17 -25.79 6.75 -17.36
N HIS A 18 -25.73 6.67 -16.03
CA HIS A 18 -24.52 6.60 -15.23
C HIS A 18 -24.26 5.17 -14.76
N GLY A 19 -22.99 4.87 -14.44
CA GLY A 19 -22.60 3.60 -13.81
C GLY A 19 -22.04 2.52 -14.74
N LEU A 20 -21.94 2.82 -16.03
CA LEU A 20 -21.22 2.03 -17.03
C LEU A 20 -19.72 2.35 -16.99
N ILE A 21 -18.89 1.51 -17.63
CA ILE A 21 -17.47 1.83 -17.86
C ILE A 21 -17.38 3.16 -18.62
N ASN A 22 -16.51 4.05 -18.15
CA ASN A 22 -16.21 5.31 -18.80
C ASN A 22 -14.72 5.62 -18.61
N LEU A 23 -13.95 5.44 -19.69
CA LEU A 23 -12.51 5.73 -19.73
C LEU A 23 -12.19 7.08 -20.40
N GLY A 24 -13.19 7.84 -20.84
CA GLY A 24 -13.04 9.16 -21.47
C GLY A 24 -12.51 9.15 -22.91
N PHE A 25 -12.29 7.97 -23.52
CA PHE A 25 -11.77 7.83 -24.89
C PHE A 25 -12.76 7.20 -25.88
N ASP A 26 -13.84 6.60 -25.38
CA ASP A 26 -14.84 5.94 -26.22
C ASP A 26 -16.04 6.86 -26.40
N GLU A 27 -16.22 7.41 -27.62
CA GLU A 27 -17.44 8.11 -28.06
C GLU A 27 -18.57 7.11 -28.43
N ILE A 28 -18.43 5.84 -28.04
CA ILE A 28 -19.42 4.81 -28.36
C ILE A 28 -20.39 4.74 -27.18
N ASP A 29 -21.50 5.46 -27.33
CA ASP A 29 -22.70 5.36 -26.53
C ASP A 29 -23.39 4.00 -26.84
N ASP A 30 -22.72 2.91 -26.45
CA ASP A 30 -23.24 1.55 -26.57
C ASP A 30 -23.81 1.12 -25.22
N ASP A 31 -25.13 0.99 -25.17
CA ASP A 31 -25.89 0.46 -24.03
C ASP A 31 -25.44 -0.97 -23.63
N SER A 32 -24.60 -1.63 -24.43
CA SER A 32 -23.98 -2.92 -24.10
C SER A 32 -22.75 -2.84 -23.19
N LEU A 33 -22.26 -1.64 -22.87
CA LEU A 33 -21.10 -1.47 -21.99
C LEU A 33 -21.37 -2.08 -20.61
N PRO A 34 -20.39 -2.81 -20.03
CA PRO A 34 -20.58 -3.43 -18.73
C PRO A 34 -20.59 -2.37 -17.61
N LEU A 35 -21.21 -2.72 -16.48
CA LEU A 35 -21.19 -1.90 -15.26
C LEU A 35 -19.75 -1.70 -14.77
N ALA A 36 -19.44 -0.48 -14.34
CA ALA A 36 -18.21 -0.18 -13.65
C ALA A 36 -18.22 -0.77 -12.24
N LYS A 37 -17.08 -1.34 -11.83
CA LYS A 37 -16.87 -1.93 -10.49
C LYS A 37 -15.99 -1.07 -9.61
N GLU A 38 -15.19 -0.21 -10.21
CA GLU A 38 -14.26 0.65 -9.52
C GLU A 38 -14.11 2.01 -10.22
N ALA A 39 -13.63 2.98 -9.47
CA ALA A 39 -13.18 4.27 -9.97
C ALA A 39 -11.67 4.38 -9.76
N PHE A 40 -10.90 4.48 -10.83
CA PHE A 40 -9.48 4.79 -10.79
C PHE A 40 -9.29 6.30 -10.72
N VAL A 41 -8.63 6.80 -9.67
CA VAL A 41 -8.51 8.24 -9.41
C VAL A 41 -7.05 8.68 -9.38
N LEU A 42 -6.79 9.79 -10.10
CA LEU A 42 -5.53 10.49 -10.12
C LEU A 42 -5.67 11.80 -9.34
N LEU A 43 -4.85 11.93 -8.29
CA LEU A 43 -4.82 13.09 -7.42
C LEU A 43 -3.43 13.74 -7.52
N LEU A 44 -3.39 15.02 -7.87
CA LEU A 44 -2.19 15.84 -7.78
C LEU A 44 -2.07 16.39 -6.36
N VAL A 45 -0.92 16.16 -5.73
CA VAL A 45 -0.62 16.62 -4.36
C VAL A 45 0.60 17.51 -4.41
N CYS A 46 0.46 18.71 -3.86
CA CYS A 46 1.55 19.67 -3.81
C CYS A 46 2.52 19.32 -2.67
N ILE A 47 3.83 19.33 -2.95
CA ILE A 47 4.87 19.02 -1.96
C ILE A 47 5.27 20.29 -1.20
N ASN A 48 5.32 21.43 -1.88
CA ASN A 48 5.79 22.71 -1.32
C ASN A 48 4.64 23.59 -0.80
N SER A 49 3.40 23.09 -0.77
CA SER A 49 2.21 23.79 -0.27
C SER A 49 1.12 22.80 0.14
N HIS A 50 0.07 23.30 0.80
CA HIS A 50 -0.98 22.45 1.38
C HIS A 50 -2.24 22.37 0.50
N TRP A 51 -2.11 21.87 -0.73
CA TRP A 51 -3.26 21.63 -1.59
C TRP A 51 -3.16 20.31 -2.34
N LYS A 52 -4.34 19.80 -2.69
CA LYS A 52 -4.55 18.58 -3.47
C LYS A 52 -5.68 18.82 -4.46
N LEU A 53 -5.55 18.26 -5.66
CA LEU A 53 -6.51 18.45 -6.76
C LEU A 53 -6.74 17.12 -7.47
N PRO A 54 -7.98 16.61 -7.56
CA PRO A 54 -8.31 15.50 -8.45
C PRO A 54 -8.12 15.96 -9.89
N ILE A 55 -7.27 15.28 -10.65
CA ILE A 55 -6.92 15.65 -12.03
C ILE A 55 -7.50 14.68 -13.06
N GLY A 56 -8.03 13.54 -12.62
CA GLY A 56 -8.69 12.58 -13.49
C GLY A 56 -9.34 11.46 -12.69
N TYR A 57 -10.45 10.95 -13.20
CA TYR A 57 -11.07 9.73 -12.72
C TYR A 57 -11.59 8.92 -13.91
N PHE A 58 -11.57 7.60 -13.77
CA PHE A 58 -11.99 6.68 -14.83
C PHE A 58 -12.82 5.56 -14.20
N LEU A 59 -14.01 5.31 -14.74
CA LEU A 59 -14.89 4.25 -14.28
C LEU A 59 -14.56 2.97 -15.03
N SER A 60 -14.14 1.93 -14.33
CA SER A 60 -13.61 0.71 -14.92
C SER A 60 -14.18 -0.55 -14.28
N ASN A 61 -13.96 -1.68 -14.95
CA ASN A 61 -14.22 -3.02 -14.44
C ASN A 61 -12.90 -3.83 -14.50
N GLY A 62 -11.87 -3.30 -13.86
CA GLY A 62 -10.48 -3.77 -13.97
C GLY A 62 -9.72 -2.99 -15.03
N LEU A 63 -8.75 -2.17 -14.60
CA LEU A 63 -7.75 -1.61 -15.51
C LEU A 63 -6.52 -2.50 -15.60
N SER A 64 -6.06 -2.79 -16.83
CA SER A 64 -4.75 -3.40 -17.05
C SER A 64 -3.61 -2.45 -16.70
N SER A 65 -2.43 -2.99 -16.39
CA SER A 65 -1.23 -2.19 -16.16
C SER A 65 -0.90 -1.26 -17.34
N THR A 66 -1.15 -1.73 -18.57
CA THR A 66 -0.92 -0.97 -19.80
C THR A 66 -1.88 0.21 -19.92
N GLN A 67 -3.17 0.03 -19.60
CA GLN A 67 -4.13 1.14 -19.58
C GLN A 67 -3.76 2.20 -18.54
N LYS A 68 -3.41 1.77 -17.32
CA LYS A 68 -2.92 2.69 -16.27
C LYS A 68 -1.69 3.45 -16.71
N GLN A 69 -0.74 2.77 -17.36
CA GLN A 69 0.46 3.40 -17.91
C GLN A 69 0.09 4.53 -18.89
N THR A 70 -0.85 4.27 -19.80
CA THR A 70 -1.32 5.26 -20.78
C THR A 70 -1.92 6.48 -20.09
N PHE A 71 -2.82 6.28 -19.11
CA PHE A 71 -3.42 7.39 -18.36
C PHE A 71 -2.36 8.21 -17.62
N ILE A 72 -1.42 7.56 -16.94
CA ILE A 72 -0.34 8.24 -16.22
C ILE A 72 0.53 9.06 -17.17
N LYS A 73 0.97 8.49 -18.30
CA LYS A 73 1.77 9.23 -19.29
C LYS A 73 1.03 10.44 -19.85
N HIS A 74 -0.27 10.29 -20.12
CA HIS A 74 -1.11 11.37 -20.62
C HIS A 74 -1.24 12.49 -19.58
N CYS A 75 -1.55 12.16 -18.33
CA CYS A 75 -1.66 13.14 -17.25
C CYS A 75 -0.34 13.89 -17.00
N LEU A 76 0.79 13.17 -16.96
CA LEU A 76 2.11 13.79 -16.81
C LEU A 76 2.40 14.76 -17.96
N SER A 77 2.08 14.40 -19.19
CA SER A 77 2.29 15.26 -20.35
C SER A 77 1.45 16.54 -20.29
N LEU A 78 0.17 16.44 -19.90
CA LEU A 78 -0.71 17.60 -19.71
C LEU A 78 -0.22 18.52 -18.59
N LEU A 79 0.24 17.95 -17.48
CA LEU A 79 0.79 18.72 -16.35
C LEU A 79 2.06 19.46 -16.77
N HIS A 80 2.96 18.80 -17.48
CA HIS A 80 4.18 19.40 -18.00
C HIS A 80 3.90 20.57 -18.96
N GLN A 81 2.93 20.42 -19.88
CA GLN A 81 2.48 21.50 -20.77
C GLN A 81 1.97 22.74 -20.01
N ASN A 82 1.44 22.54 -18.80
CA ASN A 82 0.98 23.62 -17.92
C ASN A 82 2.03 24.06 -16.89
N ASN A 83 3.31 23.74 -17.13
CA ASN A 83 4.44 24.10 -16.26
C ASN A 83 4.34 23.53 -14.83
N VAL A 84 3.63 22.41 -14.64
CA VAL A 84 3.60 21.69 -13.38
C VAL A 84 4.69 20.62 -13.38
N ASN A 85 5.68 20.78 -12.49
CA ASN A 85 6.75 19.81 -12.32
C ASN A 85 6.32 18.66 -11.39
N VAL A 86 6.08 17.48 -11.96
CA VAL A 86 5.76 16.26 -11.21
C VAL A 86 7.02 15.44 -10.98
N VAL A 87 7.41 15.31 -9.71
CA VAL A 87 8.65 14.63 -9.32
C VAL A 87 8.44 13.19 -8.84
N SER A 88 7.20 12.80 -8.54
CA SER A 88 6.91 11.47 -7.99
C SER A 88 5.52 10.95 -8.30
N LEU A 89 5.40 9.63 -8.37
CA LEU A 89 4.16 8.87 -8.47
C LEU A 89 4.00 7.96 -7.24
N THR A 90 2.86 8.05 -6.55
CA THR A 90 2.53 7.20 -5.40
C THR A 90 1.31 6.32 -5.66
N PHE A 91 1.39 5.05 -5.30
CA PHE A 91 0.30 4.07 -5.44
C PHE A 91 0.34 2.99 -4.33
N ASP A 92 -0.70 2.19 -4.21
CA ASP A 92 -0.84 1.16 -3.16
C ASP A 92 -0.01 -0.12 -3.42
N GLY A 93 -0.26 -1.20 -2.69
CA GLY A 93 0.54 -2.43 -2.81
C GLY A 93 0.12 -3.43 -3.88
N LEU A 94 -0.79 -3.08 -4.79
CA LEU A 94 -1.31 -4.04 -5.77
C LEU A 94 -0.27 -4.42 -6.82
N SER A 95 -0.17 -5.71 -7.13
CA SER A 95 0.78 -6.26 -8.12
C SER A 95 0.61 -5.60 -9.51
N ASN A 96 -0.61 -5.27 -9.89
CA ASN A 96 -0.93 -4.56 -11.13
C ASN A 96 -0.25 -3.18 -11.21
N ASN A 97 -0.16 -2.46 -10.09
CA ASN A 97 0.50 -1.16 -10.04
C ASN A 97 2.04 -1.28 -10.14
N PHE A 98 2.62 -2.32 -9.54
CA PHE A 98 4.04 -2.65 -9.76
C PHE A 98 4.33 -3.03 -11.21
N SER A 99 3.46 -3.81 -11.85
CA SER A 99 3.59 -4.15 -13.28
C SER A 99 3.55 -2.90 -14.16
N MET A 100 2.65 -1.95 -13.87
CA MET A 100 2.62 -0.65 -14.56
C MET A 100 3.93 0.13 -14.35
N ALA A 101 4.44 0.20 -13.11
CA ALA A 101 5.70 0.89 -12.84
C ALA A 101 6.90 0.25 -13.58
N LYS A 102 6.93 -1.08 -13.70
CA LYS A 102 7.91 -1.78 -14.54
C LYS A 102 7.79 -1.40 -16.01
N GLN A 103 6.56 -1.34 -16.55
CA GLN A 103 6.33 -0.89 -17.92
C GLN A 103 6.77 0.56 -18.15
N LEU A 104 6.68 1.42 -17.13
CA LEU A 104 7.20 2.80 -17.19
C LEU A 104 8.73 2.86 -17.22
N GLY A 105 9.42 1.80 -16.76
CA GLY A 105 10.87 1.69 -16.81
C GLY A 105 11.54 1.44 -15.46
N CYS A 106 10.76 1.18 -14.40
CA CYS A 106 11.28 0.77 -13.09
C CYS A 106 11.66 -0.72 -13.07
N ASN A 107 12.45 -1.13 -12.07
CA ASN A 107 12.76 -2.53 -11.78
C ASN A 107 12.76 -2.74 -10.26
N PHE A 108 11.99 -3.72 -9.80
CA PHE A 108 11.85 -4.08 -8.38
C PHE A 108 12.20 -5.54 -8.09
N ASP A 109 12.71 -6.28 -9.09
CA ASP A 109 12.92 -7.73 -8.98
C ASP A 109 14.24 -8.09 -8.27
N ASP A 110 15.24 -7.21 -8.34
CA ASP A 110 16.52 -7.38 -7.66
C ASP A 110 16.80 -6.20 -6.73
N VAL A 111 17.00 -6.51 -5.45
CA VAL A 111 17.27 -5.55 -4.39
C VAL A 111 18.60 -4.81 -4.62
N ASN A 112 19.58 -5.45 -5.27
CA ASN A 112 20.89 -4.85 -5.54
C ASN A 112 20.90 -3.94 -6.77
N SER A 113 19.88 -4.04 -7.63
CA SER A 113 19.78 -3.27 -8.87
C SER A 113 18.41 -2.60 -9.03
N LEU A 114 17.83 -2.17 -7.90
CA LEU A 114 16.56 -1.46 -7.87
C LEU A 114 16.61 -0.21 -8.76
N LYS A 115 15.62 -0.09 -9.64
CA LYS A 115 15.37 1.11 -10.42
C LYS A 115 14.00 1.64 -10.03
N THR A 116 13.99 2.64 -9.16
CA THR A 116 12.78 3.21 -8.56
C THR A 116 12.28 4.47 -9.28
N CYS A 117 12.96 4.88 -10.35
CA CYS A 117 12.62 6.03 -11.15
C CYS A 117 12.38 5.63 -12.61
N PHE A 118 11.57 6.43 -13.29
CA PHE A 118 11.41 6.35 -14.73
C PHE A 118 11.49 7.74 -15.38
N PRO A 119 11.93 7.87 -16.64
CA PRO A 119 12.02 9.15 -17.31
C PRO A 119 10.64 9.77 -17.55
N HIS A 120 10.53 11.09 -17.40
CA HIS A 120 9.31 11.82 -17.66
C HIS A 120 8.92 11.70 -19.15
N PRO A 121 7.65 11.42 -19.49
CA PRO A 121 7.23 11.15 -20.87
C PRO A 121 7.42 12.31 -21.84
N SER A 122 7.49 13.54 -21.35
CA SER A 122 7.71 14.76 -22.15
C SER A 122 9.11 15.36 -22.02
N ASP A 123 9.95 14.85 -21.10
CA ASP A 123 11.32 15.35 -20.90
C ASP A 123 12.21 14.24 -20.35
N SER A 124 13.05 13.65 -21.21
CA SER A 124 13.91 12.53 -20.82
C SER A 124 15.00 12.90 -19.81
N ASN A 125 15.26 14.19 -19.57
CA ASN A 125 16.23 14.64 -18.57
C ASN A 125 15.62 14.74 -17.17
N GLN A 126 14.30 14.62 -17.05
CA GLN A 126 13.59 14.58 -15.78
C GLN A 126 13.21 13.14 -15.45
N GLU A 127 13.36 12.79 -14.18
CA GLU A 127 12.92 11.49 -13.66
C GLU A 127 11.77 11.66 -12.68
N ILE A 128 10.89 10.66 -12.68
CA ILE A 128 9.78 10.55 -11.74
C ILE A 128 10.05 9.38 -10.82
N ALA A 129 10.16 9.67 -9.52
CA ALA A 129 10.34 8.66 -8.50
C ALA A 129 9.03 7.91 -8.21
N VAL A 130 9.09 6.60 -8.04
CA VAL A 130 7.93 5.77 -7.68
C VAL A 130 7.98 5.41 -6.21
N PHE A 131 6.88 5.69 -5.49
CA PHE A 131 6.71 5.35 -4.09
C PHE A 131 5.49 4.46 -3.88
N PRO A 132 5.67 3.21 -3.41
CA PRO A 132 4.57 2.47 -2.80
C PRO A 132 4.11 3.17 -1.51
N ASP A 133 2.80 3.21 -1.26
CA ASP A 133 2.21 3.86 -0.08
C ASP A 133 2.73 3.22 1.23
N PRO A 134 3.50 3.94 2.07
CA PRO A 134 4.15 3.33 3.24
C PRO A 134 3.17 2.72 4.26
N PRO A 135 2.06 3.38 4.64
CA PRO A 135 0.97 2.75 5.40
C PRO A 135 0.47 1.43 4.81
N HIS A 136 0.34 1.34 3.49
CA HIS A 136 -0.05 0.11 2.81
C HIS A 136 1.05 -0.96 2.93
N MET A 137 2.31 -0.59 2.67
CA MET A 137 3.45 -1.51 2.76
C MET A 137 3.59 -2.10 4.16
N LEU A 138 3.44 -1.28 5.21
CA LEU A 138 3.50 -1.74 6.60
C LEU A 138 2.42 -2.79 6.92
N LYS A 139 1.20 -2.62 6.38
CA LYS A 139 0.14 -3.62 6.50
C LYS A 139 0.52 -4.93 5.81
N LEU A 140 1.14 -4.86 4.63
CA LEU A 140 1.58 -6.05 3.90
C LEU A 140 2.66 -6.80 4.67
N VAL A 141 3.66 -6.10 5.22
CA VAL A 141 4.68 -6.70 6.09
C VAL A 141 4.03 -7.39 7.29
N ARG A 142 3.10 -6.71 7.99
CA ARG A 142 2.35 -7.31 9.12
C ARG A 142 1.58 -8.55 8.69
N ASN A 143 0.86 -8.47 7.56
CA ASN A 143 0.04 -9.58 7.08
C ASN A 143 0.93 -10.77 6.73
N THR A 144 2.02 -10.56 6.01
CA THR A 144 3.00 -11.60 5.68
C THR A 144 3.59 -12.20 6.95
N PHE A 145 4.02 -11.39 7.92
CA PHE A 145 4.58 -11.89 9.17
C PHE A 145 3.58 -12.75 9.95
N GLY A 146 2.35 -12.27 10.13
CA GLY A 146 1.32 -13.01 10.86
C GLY A 146 0.77 -14.24 10.14
N GLU A 147 0.76 -14.26 8.80
CA GLU A 147 0.29 -15.40 8.00
C GLU A 147 1.36 -16.47 7.80
N LYS A 148 2.60 -16.05 7.50
CA LYS A 148 3.73 -16.98 7.30
C LYS A 148 4.37 -17.44 8.60
N ARG A 149 4.11 -16.72 9.71
CA ARG A 149 4.60 -16.96 11.07
C ARG A 149 6.11 -16.82 11.24
N CYS A 150 6.89 -17.25 10.27
CA CYS A 150 8.33 -17.09 10.27
C CYS A 150 8.77 -16.29 9.05
N LEU A 151 9.63 -15.30 9.27
CA LEU A 151 10.41 -14.62 8.24
C LEU A 151 11.89 -14.95 8.46
N PHE A 152 12.70 -14.65 7.46
CA PHE A 152 14.13 -14.96 7.48
C PHE A 152 14.93 -13.74 7.05
N SER A 153 15.93 -13.38 7.86
CA SER A 153 16.99 -12.43 7.51
C SER A 153 18.33 -13.16 7.47
N SER A 154 19.19 -12.98 8.47
CA SER A 154 20.29 -13.87 8.85
C SER A 154 19.83 -14.97 9.80
N GLU A 155 18.80 -14.68 10.58
CA GLU A 155 18.21 -15.55 11.60
C GLU A 155 16.68 -15.61 11.44
N ILE A 156 16.03 -16.46 12.23
CA ILE A 156 14.58 -16.66 12.18
C ILE A 156 13.88 -15.53 12.95
N ILE A 157 13.03 -14.80 12.25
CA ILE A 157 12.10 -13.85 12.83
C ILE A 157 10.78 -14.58 13.05
N ASP A 158 10.34 -14.71 14.29
CA ASP A 158 9.27 -15.65 14.67
C ASP A 158 8.09 -14.95 15.35
N TRP A 159 6.91 -15.07 14.75
CA TRP A 159 5.66 -14.52 15.25
C TRP A 159 5.30 -15.05 16.65
N LYS A 160 5.83 -16.23 17.03
CA LYS A 160 5.59 -16.79 18.36
C LYS A 160 5.97 -15.82 19.49
N TYR A 161 6.99 -14.98 19.32
CA TYR A 161 7.42 -14.06 20.37
C TYR A 161 6.38 -12.95 20.62
N VAL A 162 5.69 -12.52 19.56
CA VAL A 162 4.56 -11.59 19.65
C VAL A 162 3.38 -12.24 20.36
N GLU A 163 3.08 -13.52 20.07
CA GLU A 163 2.03 -14.28 20.74
C GLU A 163 2.36 -14.57 22.21
N ALA A 164 3.61 -14.93 22.51
CA ALA A 164 4.11 -15.17 23.86
C ALA A 164 4.03 -13.90 24.71
N LEU A 165 4.46 -12.75 24.17
CA LEU A 165 4.34 -11.47 24.86
C LEU A 165 2.87 -11.13 25.14
N HIS A 166 1.98 -11.31 24.16
CA HIS A 166 0.56 -11.08 24.39
C HIS A 166 0.01 -12.00 25.49
N LYS A 167 0.31 -13.29 25.45
CA LYS A 167 -0.14 -14.28 26.43
C LYS A 167 0.33 -13.94 27.84
N LEU A 168 1.61 -13.58 28.00
CA LEU A 168 2.18 -13.16 29.29
C LEU A 168 1.46 -11.93 29.86
N GLN A 169 1.23 -10.91 29.04
CA GLN A 169 0.56 -9.69 29.50
C GLN A 169 -0.90 -9.93 29.90
N GLU A 170 -1.59 -10.84 29.23
CA GLU A 170 -2.95 -11.23 29.60
C GLU A 170 -2.97 -12.09 30.88
N SER A 171 -1.99 -12.99 31.08
CA SER A 171 -1.93 -13.82 32.28
C SER A 171 -1.58 -13.04 33.54
N GLU A 172 -0.66 -12.07 33.42
CA GLU A 172 -0.25 -11.20 34.54
C GLU A 172 -1.23 -10.06 34.80
N GLY A 173 -2.12 -9.76 33.85
CA GLY A 173 -3.05 -8.62 33.94
C GLY A 173 -2.39 -7.24 33.82
N VAL A 174 -1.09 -7.19 33.50
CA VAL A 174 -0.30 -5.95 33.34
C VAL A 174 0.48 -5.96 32.03
N HIS A 175 0.77 -4.78 31.49
CA HIS A 175 1.47 -4.62 30.22
C HIS A 175 2.84 -3.98 30.41
N LEU A 176 3.84 -4.45 29.64
CA LEU A 176 5.20 -3.92 29.63
C LEU A 176 5.31 -2.66 28.75
N GLY A 177 4.49 -1.64 29.06
CA GLY A 177 4.59 -0.32 28.41
C GLY A 177 4.18 -0.23 26.94
N ASN A 178 3.64 -1.30 26.35
CA ASN A 178 3.27 -1.35 24.92
C ASN A 178 1.74 -1.43 24.67
N LYS A 179 1.37 -1.24 23.40
CA LYS A 179 -0.03 -1.25 22.93
C LYS A 179 -0.49 -2.58 22.34
N LEU A 180 0.31 -3.64 22.44
CA LEU A 180 -0.03 -4.96 21.92
C LEU A 180 -1.25 -5.51 22.67
N ARG A 181 -2.25 -5.97 21.93
CA ARG A 181 -3.55 -6.49 22.44
C ARG A 181 -4.06 -7.59 21.54
N GLY A 182 -5.10 -8.31 21.95
CA GLY A 182 -5.67 -9.42 21.17
C GLY A 182 -6.06 -9.08 19.73
N GLY A 183 -6.43 -7.82 19.44
CA GLY A 183 -6.69 -7.36 18.06
C GLY A 183 -5.46 -7.34 17.14
N HIS A 184 -4.25 -7.24 17.71
CA HIS A 184 -2.98 -7.32 16.98
C HIS A 184 -2.65 -8.77 16.61
N ILE A 185 -3.03 -9.74 17.45
CA ILE A 185 -2.83 -11.17 17.19
C ILE A 185 -3.91 -11.70 16.25
N LYS A 186 -5.17 -11.43 16.56
CA LYS A 186 -6.36 -11.89 15.81
C LYS A 186 -6.79 -10.86 14.76
N PHE A 187 -5.82 -10.35 14.00
CA PHE A 187 -6.03 -9.23 13.09
C PHE A 187 -6.73 -9.59 11.77
N SER A 188 -7.13 -10.84 11.54
CA SER A 188 -7.70 -11.30 10.26
C SER A 188 -8.93 -10.51 9.80
N LYS A 189 -9.78 -10.05 10.72
CA LYS A 189 -10.93 -9.17 10.42
C LYS A 189 -10.58 -7.67 10.40
N GLN A 190 -9.32 -7.33 10.66
CA GLN A 190 -8.78 -5.98 10.80
C GLN A 190 -7.47 -5.79 9.99
N LYS A 191 -7.29 -6.58 8.92
CA LYS A 191 -6.11 -6.54 8.04
C LYS A 191 -5.85 -5.15 7.44
N MET A 192 -6.90 -4.35 7.27
CA MET A 192 -6.80 -2.99 6.72
C MET A 192 -6.46 -1.92 7.76
N LYS A 193 -6.48 -2.21 9.07
CA LYS A 193 -6.17 -1.22 10.11
C LYS A 193 -4.65 -1.03 10.25
N VAL A 194 -4.11 -0.01 9.57
CA VAL A 194 -2.69 0.38 9.64
C VAL A 194 -2.23 0.61 11.08
N LYS A 195 -3.07 1.21 11.92
CA LYS A 195 -2.77 1.48 13.34
C LYS A 195 -2.30 0.23 14.09
N LEU A 196 -2.91 -0.93 13.82
CA LEU A 196 -2.52 -2.19 14.47
C LEU A 196 -1.17 -2.69 13.95
N ALA A 197 -0.88 -2.51 12.66
CA ALA A 197 0.42 -2.87 12.11
C ALA A 197 1.53 -1.99 12.71
N ALA A 198 1.32 -0.67 12.78
CA ALA A 198 2.29 0.27 13.37
C ALA A 198 2.52 0.05 14.87
N GLN A 199 1.48 -0.32 15.62
CA GLN A 199 1.61 -0.64 17.04
C GLN A 199 2.33 -1.97 17.28
N LEU A 200 2.14 -2.94 16.39
CA LEU A 200 2.85 -4.22 16.45
C LEU A 200 4.35 -4.03 16.21
N PHE A 201 4.74 -3.30 15.16
CA PHE A 201 6.13 -2.98 14.82
C PHE A 201 6.65 -1.73 15.56
N SER A 202 6.32 -1.60 16.85
CA SER A 202 6.80 -0.48 17.65
C SER A 202 7.99 -0.88 18.50
N SER A 203 8.90 0.06 18.76
CA SER A 203 10.04 -0.16 19.66
C SER A 203 9.60 -0.68 21.03
N SER A 204 8.48 -0.19 21.57
CA SER A 204 7.94 -0.67 22.85
C SER A 204 7.57 -2.16 22.88
N VAL A 205 7.23 -2.75 21.74
CA VAL A 205 6.99 -4.20 21.64
C VAL A 205 8.32 -4.95 21.60
N ALA A 206 9.28 -4.46 20.81
CA ALA A 206 10.63 -5.01 20.75
C ALA A 206 11.33 -4.98 22.12
N ASP A 207 11.32 -3.83 22.81
CA ASP A 207 11.88 -3.64 24.15
C ASP A 207 11.23 -4.59 25.18
N ALA A 208 9.92 -4.86 25.05
CA ALA A 208 9.22 -5.78 25.94
C ALA A 208 9.62 -7.24 25.70
N ILE A 209 9.80 -7.65 24.43
CA ILE A 209 10.32 -8.97 24.07
C ILE A 209 11.76 -9.12 24.60
N ASP A 210 12.61 -8.11 24.35
CA ASP A 210 14.00 -8.08 24.82
C ASP A 210 14.07 -8.15 26.36
N TYR A 211 13.23 -7.40 27.05
CA TYR A 211 13.16 -7.42 28.51
C TYR A 211 12.78 -8.80 29.06
N CYS A 212 11.80 -9.47 28.42
CA CYS A 212 11.41 -10.83 28.77
C CYS A 212 12.57 -11.83 28.62
N HIS A 213 13.38 -11.67 27.57
CA HIS A 213 14.57 -12.48 27.34
C HIS A 213 15.71 -12.13 28.32
N ASN A 214 16.21 -10.90 28.28
CA ASN A 214 17.45 -10.49 28.92
C ASN A 214 17.32 -10.23 30.43
N LYS A 215 16.17 -9.72 30.89
CA LYS A 215 15.97 -9.33 32.30
C LYS A 215 15.19 -10.38 33.07
N LEU A 216 14.08 -10.87 32.51
CA LEU A 216 13.26 -11.89 33.16
C LEU A 216 13.74 -13.32 32.92
N LYS A 217 14.59 -13.55 31.90
CA LYS A 217 15.16 -14.86 31.56
C LYS A 217 14.10 -15.93 31.30
N LEU A 218 12.99 -15.53 30.68
CA LEU A 218 11.88 -16.42 30.37
C LEU A 218 12.22 -17.33 29.18
N GLN A 219 11.95 -18.63 29.32
CA GLN A 219 12.30 -19.64 28.32
C GLN A 219 11.60 -19.42 26.98
N ASP A 220 10.37 -18.91 27.00
CA ASP A 220 9.57 -18.66 25.79
C ASP A 220 10.17 -17.59 24.85
N PHE A 221 11.16 -16.82 25.33
CA PHE A 221 11.77 -15.70 24.62
C PHE A 221 13.24 -15.94 24.27
N ILE A 222 13.77 -17.15 24.45
CA ILE A 222 15.14 -17.47 24.00
C ILE A 222 15.20 -17.42 22.46
N TRP A 223 16.28 -16.85 21.91
CA TRP A 223 16.50 -16.68 20.47
C TRP A 223 15.53 -15.66 19.82
N SER A 224 15.12 -14.64 20.58
CA SER A 224 14.21 -13.59 20.12
C SER A 224 14.91 -12.39 19.46
N GLU A 225 16.24 -12.35 19.50
CA GLU A 225 17.11 -11.24 19.09
C GLU A 225 16.79 -10.77 17.65
N ALA A 226 16.68 -11.70 16.71
CA ALA A 226 16.33 -11.38 15.33
C ALA A 226 14.93 -10.76 15.18
N THR A 227 13.99 -11.12 16.06
CA THR A 227 12.62 -10.56 16.06
C THR A 227 12.55 -9.21 16.77
N VAL A 228 13.47 -8.94 17.69
CA VAL A 228 13.62 -7.63 18.33
C VAL A 228 14.26 -6.63 17.37
N GLU A 229 15.24 -7.08 16.56
CA GLU A 229 15.89 -6.26 15.54
C GLU A 229 14.96 -5.91 14.37
N PHE A 230 14.11 -6.86 13.97
CA PHE A 230 13.14 -6.72 12.88
C PHE A 230 11.95 -5.81 13.21
#